data_AF-A0A1T4YUI8-F1
#
_entry.id   AF-A0A1T4YUI8-F1
#
_cell.length_a   1.000
_cell.length_b   1.000
_cell.length_c   1.000
_cell.angle_alpha   90.00
_cell.angle_beta   90.00
_cell.angle_gamma   90.00
#
_symmetry.space_group_name_H-M   'P 1'
#
loop_
_entity.id
_entity.type
_entity.pdbx_description
1 polymer ?
#
loop_
_entity_poly.entity_id
_entity_poly.type
_entity_poly.pdbx_seq_one_letter_code
_entity_poly.pdbx_strand_id
1 'polypeptide(L)' 'MRLSLFSDFSLRVLLFGAVKGAPFPLHEVADAFGVSRHHLVKVVNNLTKLGYLATKRGRGGGSSWR' A
#
# COMPACT_ATOMS: atom_id res chain seq x y z
N MET A 1 9.84 -0.42 -22.09
CA MET A 1 9.09 0.40 -21.11
C MET A 1 9.71 0.18 -19.73
N ARG A 2 10.04 1.23 -18.97
CA ARG A 2 10.66 1.12 -17.63
C ARG A 2 9.73 1.78 -16.61
N LEU A 3 9.16 0.97 -15.71
CA LEU A 3 8.35 1.51 -14.62
C LEU A 3 9.25 2.23 -13.62
N SER A 4 8.76 3.36 -13.09
CA SER A 4 9.42 4.00 -11.95
C SER A 4 9.27 3.11 -10.72
N LEU A 5 10.20 3.19 -9.77
CA LEU A 5 10.09 2.50 -8.48
C LEU A 5 8.78 2.86 -7.76
N PHE A 6 8.32 4.10 -7.92
CA PHE A 6 7.05 4.55 -7.34
C PHE A 6 5.84 3.82 -7.93
N SER A 7 5.84 3.63 -9.25
CA SER A 7 4.79 2.89 -9.97
C SER A 7 4.82 1.41 -9.59
N ASP A 8 6.01 0.80 -9.54
CA ASP A 8 6.19 -0.59 -9.12
C ASP A 8 5.68 -0.81 -7.69
N PHE A 9 6.05 0.04 -6.73
CA PHE A 9 5.55 -0.05 -5.36
C PHE A 9 4.03 0.18 -5.26
N SER A 10 3.48 1.06 -6.09
CA SER A 10 2.03 1.27 -6.15
C SER A 10 1.31 -0.02 -6.55
N LEU A 11 1.80 -0.69 -7.60
CA LEU A 11 1.24 -1.96 -8.04
C LEU A 11 1.38 -3.05 -6.99
N ARG A 12 2.52 -3.15 -6.30
CA ARG A 12 2.73 -4.14 -5.23
C ARG A 12 1.77 -3.96 -4.06
N VAL A 13 1.53 -2.71 -3.62
CA VAL A 13 0.57 -2.41 -2.56
C VAL A 13 -0.84 -2.84 -2.98
N LEU A 14 -1.25 -2.51 -4.21
CA LEU A 14 -2.57 -2.87 -4.73
C LEU A 14 -2.70 -4.40 -4.84
N LEU A 15 -1.73 -5.09 -5.43
CA LEU A 15 -1.76 -6.55 -5.54
C LEU A 15 -1.81 -7.23 -4.17
N PHE A 16 -1.02 -6.75 -3.21
CA PHE A 16 -1.03 -7.29 -1.85
C PHE A 16 -2.40 -7.17 -1.20
N GLY A 17 -3.03 -5.99 -1.28
CA GLY A 17 -4.37 -5.79 -0.76
C GLY A 17 -5.42 -6.69 -1.42
N ALA A 18 -5.21 -7.08 -2.68
CA ALA A 18 -6.18 -7.85 -3.46
C ALA A 18 -6.11 -9.33 -3.05
N VAL A 19 -4.89 -9.83 -2.81
CA VAL A 19 -4.64 -11.20 -2.37
C VAL A 19 -4.92 -11.38 -0.88
N LYS A 20 -4.45 -10.46 -0.03
CA LYS A 20 -4.60 -10.56 1.43
C LYS A 20 -6.02 -10.22 1.90
N GLY A 21 -6.70 -9.32 1.18
CA GLY A 21 -7.93 -8.70 1.64
C GLY A 21 -7.68 -7.48 2.54
N ALA A 22 -8.76 -6.79 2.89
CA ALA A 22 -8.74 -5.54 3.64
C ALA A 22 -9.39 -5.70 5.04
N PRO A 23 -8.95 -4.92 6.04
CA PRO A 23 -7.82 -3.99 6.03
C PRO A 23 -6.47 -4.68 6.17
N PHE A 24 -5.42 -4.14 5.54
CA PHE A 24 -4.05 -4.63 5.63
C PHE A 24 -3.06 -3.58 6.17
N PRO A 25 -2.19 -3.94 7.14
CA PRO A 25 -1.13 -3.06 7.62
C PRO A 25 -0.02 -2.81 6.59
N LEU A 26 0.57 -1.61 6.65
CA LEU A 26 1.66 -1.23 5.76
C LEU A 26 2.99 -1.93 6.05
N HIS A 27 3.21 -2.37 7.30
CA HIS A 27 4.43 -3.09 7.67
C HIS A 27 4.46 -4.47 7.01
N GLU A 28 3.32 -5.15 6.86
CA GLU A 28 3.29 -6.44 6.19
C GLU A 28 3.61 -6.33 4.69
N VAL A 29 3.22 -5.24 4.04
CA VAL A 29 3.63 -4.96 2.65
C VAL A 29 5.15 -4.72 2.59
N ALA A 30 5.70 -4.01 3.57
CA ALA A 30 7.14 -3.77 3.66
C ALA A 30 7.91 -5.09 3.79
N ASP A 31 7.44 -5.95 4.68
CA ASP A 31 8.06 -7.25 4.97
C ASP A 31 7.92 -8.22 3.79
N ALA A 32 6.74 -8.26 3.15
CA ALA A 32 6.48 -9.16 2.02
C ALA A 32 7.33 -8.85 0.77
N PHE A 33 7.68 -7.58 0.54
CA PHE A 33 8.41 -7.17 -0.67
C PHE A 33 9.79 -6.58 -0.41
N GLY A 34 10.26 -6.56 0.84
CA GLY A 34 11.56 -5.97 1.21
C GLY A 34 11.65 -4.47 0.92
N VAL A 35 10.52 -3.74 0.99
CA VAL A 35 10.45 -2.31 0.67
C VAL A 35 10.38 -1.49 1.94
N SER A 36 11.19 -0.43 2.06
CA SER A 36 11.13 0.38 3.27
C SER A 36 9.76 1.05 3.46
N ARG A 37 9.27 1.03 4.70
CA ARG A 37 7.99 1.65 5.09
C ARG A 37 7.90 3.12 4.67
N HIS A 38 9.02 3.84 4.66
CA HIS A 38 9.09 5.23 4.22
C HIS A 38 8.57 5.41 2.78
N HIS A 39 8.98 4.55 1.84
CA HIS A 39 8.51 4.62 0.46
C HIS A 39 7.03 4.26 0.35
N LEU A 40 6.59 3.23 1.07
CA LEU A 40 5.21 2.78 1.05
C LEU A 40 4.24 3.83 1.60
N VAL A 41 4.65 4.64 2.59
CA VAL A 41 3.81 5.74 3.08
C VAL A 41 3.49 6.74 1.97
N LYS A 42 4.48 7.12 1.15
CA LYS A 42 4.26 8.04 0.01
C LYS A 42 3.32 7.43 -1.02
N VAL A 43 3.52 6.14 -1.32
CA VAL A 43 2.69 5.38 -2.26
C VAL A 43 1.24 5.31 -1.79
N VAL A 44 1.00 4.89 -0.55
CA VAL A 44 -0.35 4.75 0.00
C VAL A 44 -1.05 6.09 0.11
N ASN A 45 -0.36 7.14 0.55
CA ASN A 45 -0.93 8.49 0.56
C ASN A 45 -1.38 8.93 -0.84
N ASN A 46 -0.60 8.60 -1.89
CA ASN A 46 -0.97 8.91 -3.26
C ASN A 46 -2.17 8.07 -3.73
N LEU A 47 -2.17 6.76 -3.46
CA LEU A 47 -3.29 5.87 -3.81
C LEU A 47 -4.59 6.27 -3.11
N THR A 48 -4.51 6.75 -1.86
CA THR A 48 -5.66 7.30 -1.14
C THR A 48 -6.18 8.60 -1.79
N LYS A 49 -5.28 9.51 -2.19
CA LYS A 49 -5.66 10.74 -2.90
C LYS A 49 -6.30 10.46 -4.26
N LEU A 50 -5.84 9.43 -4.96
CA LEU A 50 -6.41 8.96 -6.22
C LEU A 50 -7.71 8.15 -6.02
N GLY A 51 -8.09 7.84 -4.78
CA GLY A 51 -9.33 7.16 -4.47
C GLY A 51 -9.29 5.63 -4.61
N TYR A 52 -8.11 5.02 -4.78
CA TYR A 52 -7.97 3.56 -4.87
C TYR A 52 -7.98 2.87 -3.50
N LEU A 53 -7.52 3.57 -2.46
CA LEU A 53 -7.43 3.06 -1.10
C LEU A 53 -8.07 4.03 -0.11
N ALA A 54 -8.52 3.49 1.02
CA ALA A 54 -8.80 4.21 2.23
C ALA A 54 -7.82 3.77 3.32
N THR A 55 -7.47 4.66 4.25
CA THR A 55 -6.56 4.32 5.36
C THR A 55 -7.18 4.69 6.69
N LYS A 56 -7.24 3.73 7.62
CA LYS A 56 -7.68 3.96 9.00
C LYS A 56 -6.47 3.88 9.95
N ARG A 57 -6.30 4.88 10.81
CA ARG A 57 -5.27 4.88 11.87
C ARG A 57 -5.79 4.19 13.15
N GLY A 58 -4.86 3.69 13.97
CA GLY A 58 -5.16 3.11 15.29
C GLY A 58 -5.02 1.59 15.35
N ARG A 59 -5.32 1.00 16.51
CA ARG A 59 -5.32 -0.45 16.74
C ARG A 59 -6.42 -1.09 15.89
N GLY A 60 -6.06 -2.07 15.05
CA GLY A 60 -6.95 -2.64 14.04
C GLY A 60 -7.15 -1.75 12.79
N GLY A 61 -6.36 -0.69 12.64
CA GLY A 61 -6.29 0.13 11.43
C GLY A 61 -5.42 -0.49 10.33
N GLY A 62 -5.50 0.06 9.13
CA GLY A 62 -4.79 -0.44 7.95
C GLY A 62 -5.24 0.29 6.70
N SER A 63 -4.69 -0.11 5.57
CA SER A 63 -5.17 0.29 4.24
C SER A 63 -6.27 -0.66 3.81
N SER A 64 -7.32 -0.17 3.19
CA SER A 64 -8.41 -0.96 2.62
C SER A 64 -8.74 -0.45 1.23
N TRP A 65 -9.40 -1.29 0.44
CA TRP A 65 -10.01 -0.86 -0.81
C TRP A 65 -11.07 0.20 -0.56
N ARG A 66 -11.20 1.14 -1.50
CA ARG A 66 -12.28 2.13 -1.52
C ARG A 66 -13.27 1.78 -2.62
#